data_AF-U3C800-F1
#
_entry.id   AF-U3C800-F1
#
_cell.length_a   1.000
_cell.length_b   1.000
_cell.length_c   1.000
_cell.angle_alpha   90.00
_cell.angle_beta   90.00
_cell.angle_gamma   90.00
#
_symmetry.space_group_name_H-M   'P 1'
#
loop_
_entity.id
_entity.type
_entity.pdbx_description
1 polymer ?
#
loop_
_entity_poly.entity_id
_entity_poly.type
_entity_poly.pdbx_seq_one_letter_code
_entity_poly.pdbx_strand_id
1 'polypeptide(L)'
;MSSLGLGIIATSLLLILIFIWMVSLSMRKKRLETEKKQREAAYRQAIQKARQQEQQDREFKAETGHVPTILYLAKEAEKGNLSKALYWYKKAAHLDNVTGMYGVIRLSERMRDDIVLKQQINFWRLAIKGIEGDLEAKLSAGTALVTGSGVEKNIAKGIEWIEGAATEGYLPAIIYMGEWQSSPQNAHPKPNDALSWFVKAVEQGSTEGKINLARCYLQGIGAQHSLLNGRYWLERAAEDGHVEAMYLAGEAWLEQEDTGKFIAYIWLFLSTSLGFDKARPLRDDVASQIGIDVVVGLQSIAKPILHKLSSGALKPHTIIRALDKIYKRVPFTPSEVVGVQEFQSNAPESFEENLTSINDQQNSSKLEEKPLSKDALDFTHTFLQPQQTKPPQF
;
A
#
# COMPACT_ATOMS: atom_id res chain seq x y z
N MET A 1 50.69 -53.97 100.63
CA MET A 1 49.58 -53.29 99.93
C MET A 1 48.61 -54.35 99.45
N SER A 2 47.34 -54.27 99.80
CA SER A 2 46.36 -55.35 99.67
C SER A 2 45.96 -55.61 98.21
N SER A 3 45.72 -56.87 97.85
CA SER A 3 45.17 -57.32 96.55
C SER A 3 43.84 -56.62 96.18
N LEU A 4 43.14 -56.07 97.17
CA LEU A 4 41.93 -55.26 97.02
C LEU A 4 42.18 -53.90 96.34
N GLY A 5 43.37 -53.30 96.53
CA GLY A 5 43.73 -52.00 95.93
C GLY A 5 44.05 -52.08 94.44
N LEU A 6 44.67 -53.16 93.97
CA LEU A 6 44.94 -53.38 92.54
C LEU A 6 43.66 -53.60 91.73
N GLY A 7 42.68 -54.31 92.29
CA GLY A 7 41.39 -54.55 91.65
C GLY A 7 40.62 -53.26 91.38
N ILE A 8 40.60 -52.34 92.36
CA ILE A 8 39.94 -51.02 92.23
C ILE A 8 40.63 -50.16 91.17
N ILE A 9 41.97 -50.20 91.08
CA ILE A 9 42.73 -49.47 90.06
C ILE A 9 42.45 -50.05 88.66
N ALA A 10 42.39 -51.38 88.52
CA ALA A 10 42.10 -52.04 87.25
C ALA A 10 40.67 -51.78 86.75
N THR A 11 39.66 -51.80 87.63
CA THR A 11 38.28 -51.46 87.26
C THR A 11 38.12 -49.97 86.94
N SER A 12 38.86 -49.10 87.62
CA SER A 12 38.89 -47.66 87.33
C SER A 12 39.51 -47.39 85.96
N LEU A 13 40.62 -48.06 85.63
CA LEU A 13 41.25 -48.00 84.30
C LEU A 13 40.33 -48.53 83.20
N LEU A 14 39.60 -49.62 83.45
CA LEU A 14 38.64 -50.20 82.49
C LEU A 14 37.46 -49.26 82.23
N LEU A 15 36.92 -48.61 83.27
CA LEU A 15 35.89 -47.58 83.12
C LEU A 15 36.40 -46.36 82.34
N ILE A 16 37.64 -45.92 82.59
CA ILE A 16 38.28 -44.84 81.83
C ILE A 16 38.46 -45.23 80.36
N LEU A 17 38.90 -46.46 80.06
CA LEU A 17 39.04 -46.94 78.68
C LEU A 17 37.70 -47.03 77.96
N ILE A 18 36.65 -47.53 78.61
CA ILE A 18 35.28 -47.55 78.06
C ILE A 18 34.77 -46.14 77.82
N PHE A 19 35.03 -45.20 78.73
CA PHE A 19 34.66 -43.79 78.57
C PHE A 19 35.38 -43.15 77.38
N ILE A 20 36.70 -43.35 77.25
CA ILE A 20 37.49 -42.88 76.09
C ILE A 20 36.95 -43.48 74.79
N TRP A 21 36.63 -44.77 74.78
CA TRP A 21 36.05 -45.46 73.62
C TRP A 21 34.66 -44.90 73.27
N MET A 22 33.81 -44.64 74.25
CA MET A 22 32.47 -44.08 74.08
C MET A 22 32.52 -42.63 73.57
N VAL A 23 33.43 -41.81 74.08
CA VAL A 23 33.69 -40.45 73.58
C VAL A 23 34.21 -40.50 72.14
N SER A 24 35.12 -41.43 71.83
CA SER A 24 35.61 -41.66 70.46
C SER A 24 34.49 -42.06 69.50
N LEU A 25 33.59 -42.96 69.92
CA LEU A 25 32.44 -43.40 69.13
C LEU A 25 31.41 -42.28 68.92
N SER A 26 31.12 -41.49 69.96
CA SER A 26 30.28 -40.28 69.88
C SER A 26 30.85 -39.25 68.90
N MET A 27 32.17 -38.99 68.98
CA MET A 27 32.87 -38.08 68.08
C MET A 27 32.89 -38.59 66.64
N ARG A 28 32.98 -39.91 66.42
CA ARG A 28 32.85 -40.53 65.09
C ARG A 28 31.43 -40.38 64.56
N LYS A 29 30.40 -40.62 65.37
CA LYS A 29 28.99 -40.45 64.99
C LYS A 29 28.68 -39.00 64.62
N LYS A 30 29.14 -38.04 65.43
CA LYS A 30 28.97 -36.61 65.17
C LYS A 30 29.68 -36.17 63.88
N ARG A 31 30.91 -36.64 63.64
CA ARG A 31 31.63 -36.41 62.36
C ARG A 31 30.85 -36.94 61.16
N LEU A 32 30.35 -38.17 61.26
CA LEU A 32 29.57 -38.80 60.20
C LEU A 32 28.24 -38.09 59.94
N GLU A 33 27.57 -37.58 60.97
CA GLU A 33 26.37 -36.72 60.83
C GLU A 33 26.68 -35.36 60.19
N THR A 34 27.79 -34.72 60.56
CA THR A 34 28.22 -33.46 59.93
C THR A 34 28.61 -33.65 58.47
N GLU A 35 29.31 -34.74 58.15
CA GLU A 35 29.65 -35.10 56.77
C GLU A 35 28.40 -35.38 55.93
N LYS A 36 27.41 -36.09 56.47
CA LYS A 36 26.11 -36.29 55.81
C LYS A 36 25.42 -34.97 55.50
N LYS A 37 25.34 -34.05 56.48
CA LYS A 37 24.75 -32.72 56.28
C LYS A 37 25.50 -31.91 55.23
N GLN A 38 26.84 -31.96 55.22
CA GLN A 38 27.66 -31.28 54.21
C GLN A 38 27.44 -31.88 52.80
N ARG A 39 27.37 -33.21 52.68
CA ARG A 39 27.06 -33.88 51.42
C ARG A 39 25.66 -33.55 50.91
N GLU A 40 24.65 -33.53 51.79
CA GLU A 40 23.29 -33.13 51.43
C GLU A 40 23.23 -31.67 50.98
N ALA A 41 23.93 -30.77 51.66
CA ALA A 41 24.02 -29.36 51.26
C ALA A 41 24.72 -29.21 49.89
N ALA A 42 25.85 -29.89 49.69
CA ALA A 42 26.57 -29.90 48.42
C ALA A 42 25.72 -30.49 47.28
N TYR A 43 24.97 -31.57 47.55
CA TYR A 43 24.06 -32.18 46.58
C TYR A 43 22.90 -31.23 46.22
N ARG A 44 22.28 -30.57 47.20
CA ARG A 44 21.25 -29.55 46.95
C ARG A 44 21.79 -28.39 46.11
N GLN A 45 22.99 -27.91 46.42
CA GLN A 45 23.65 -26.87 45.62
C GLN A 45 23.95 -27.34 44.20
N ALA A 46 24.43 -28.57 44.01
CA ALA A 46 24.68 -29.14 42.70
C ALA A 46 23.40 -29.25 41.86
N ILE A 47 22.28 -29.69 42.46
CA ILE A 47 20.97 -29.72 41.79
C ILE A 47 20.52 -28.30 41.42
N GLN A 48 20.66 -27.32 42.31
CA GLN A 48 20.28 -25.94 42.01
C GLN A 48 21.09 -25.36 40.85
N LYS A 49 22.42 -25.58 40.86
CA LYS A 49 23.29 -25.18 39.75
C LYS A 49 22.91 -25.87 38.44
N ALA A 50 22.63 -27.17 38.48
CA ALA A 50 22.20 -27.91 37.29
C ALA A 50 20.88 -27.38 36.73
N ARG A 51 19.90 -27.05 37.60
CA ARG A 51 18.63 -26.41 37.15
C ARG A 51 18.85 -25.03 36.54
N GLN A 52 19.73 -24.22 37.15
CA GLN A 52 20.06 -22.89 36.62
C GLN A 52 20.73 -23.00 35.25
N GLN A 53 21.67 -23.92 35.10
CA GLN A 53 22.33 -24.19 33.82
C GLN A 53 21.33 -24.67 32.76
N GLU A 54 20.46 -25.61 33.10
CA GLU A 54 19.42 -26.10 32.19
C GLU A 54 18.46 -24.96 31.75
N GLN A 55 18.13 -24.04 32.66
CA GLN A 55 17.33 -22.86 32.33
C GLN A 55 18.09 -21.90 31.41
N GLN A 56 19.36 -21.63 31.68
CA GLN A 56 20.21 -20.80 30.83
C GLN A 56 20.36 -21.40 29.42
N ASP A 57 20.53 -22.72 29.32
CA ASP A 57 20.62 -23.42 28.04
C ASP A 57 19.30 -23.32 27.25
N ARG A 58 18.14 -23.40 27.93
CA ARG A 58 16.82 -23.18 27.31
C ARG A 58 16.65 -21.75 26.83
N GLU A 59 16.97 -20.77 27.68
CA GLU A 59 16.89 -19.36 27.32
C GLU A 59 17.83 -19.07 26.14
N PHE A 60 19.06 -19.57 26.16
CA PHE A 60 19.99 -19.46 25.03
C PHE A 60 19.43 -20.05 23.73
N LYS A 61 18.87 -21.27 23.76
CA LYS A 61 18.22 -21.88 22.58
C LYS A 61 17.04 -21.05 22.05
N ALA A 62 16.24 -20.50 22.95
CA ALA A 62 15.14 -19.62 22.55
C ALA A 62 15.67 -18.30 21.97
N GLU A 63 16.74 -17.75 22.56
CA GLU A 63 17.37 -16.53 22.08
C GLU A 63 17.96 -16.68 20.67
N THR A 64 18.51 -17.85 20.35
CA THR A 64 19.03 -18.19 19.02
C THR A 64 17.95 -18.51 17.98
N GLY A 65 16.66 -18.49 18.36
CA GLY A 65 15.54 -18.65 17.43
C GLY A 65 14.90 -20.03 17.39
N HIS A 66 15.19 -20.94 18.34
CA HIS A 66 14.53 -22.25 18.38
C HIS A 66 13.05 -22.14 18.80
N VAL A 67 12.16 -22.05 17.81
CA VAL A 67 10.71 -21.80 17.96
C VAL A 67 10.03 -22.69 19.00
N PRO A 68 10.25 -24.03 19.06
CA PRO A 68 9.63 -24.85 20.10
C PRO A 68 10.03 -24.44 21.53
N THR A 69 11.29 -24.06 21.75
CA THR A 69 11.74 -23.59 23.07
C THR A 69 11.17 -22.20 23.39
N ILE A 70 11.07 -21.32 22.38
CA ILE A 70 10.42 -20.00 22.53
C ILE A 70 8.97 -20.19 23.00
N LEU A 71 8.20 -21.04 22.32
CA LEU A 71 6.79 -21.29 22.66
C LEU A 71 6.64 -21.96 24.03
N TYR A 72 7.56 -22.86 24.40
CA TYR A 72 7.61 -23.46 25.73
C TYR A 72 7.81 -22.39 26.81
N LEU A 73 8.82 -21.53 26.67
CA LEU A 73 9.10 -20.45 27.62
C LEU A 73 7.97 -19.42 27.68
N ALA A 74 7.35 -19.11 26.53
CA ALA A 74 6.18 -18.26 26.46
C ALA A 74 5.03 -18.84 27.31
N LYS A 75 4.74 -20.13 27.12
CA LYS A 75 3.65 -20.82 27.81
C LYS A 75 3.91 -20.96 29.32
N GLU A 76 5.15 -21.25 29.71
CA GLU A 76 5.57 -21.32 31.11
C GLU A 76 5.38 -19.95 31.81
N ALA A 77 5.74 -18.87 31.12
CA ALA A 77 5.64 -17.51 31.65
C ALA A 77 4.20 -17.00 31.84
N GLU A 78 3.19 -17.54 31.14
CA GLU A 78 1.80 -17.06 31.21
C GLU A 78 1.21 -17.07 32.63
N LYS A 79 1.66 -17.99 33.48
CA LYS A 79 1.13 -18.14 34.84
C LYS A 79 1.65 -17.10 35.83
N GLY A 80 2.85 -16.56 35.59
CA GLY A 80 3.54 -15.70 36.56
C GLY A 80 3.94 -14.33 36.04
N ASN A 81 4.15 -14.18 34.73
CA ASN A 81 4.63 -12.94 34.12
C ASN A 81 4.15 -12.80 32.67
N LEU A 82 3.02 -12.12 32.49
CA LEU A 82 2.41 -11.89 31.16
C LEU A 82 3.33 -11.12 30.22
N SER A 83 4.13 -10.18 30.72
CA SER A 83 5.08 -9.41 29.91
C SER A 83 6.19 -10.30 29.35
N LYS A 84 6.74 -11.21 30.16
CA LYS A 84 7.73 -12.21 29.69
C LYS A 84 7.10 -13.19 28.70
N ALA A 85 5.85 -13.60 28.91
CA ALA A 85 5.13 -14.45 27.95
C ALA A 85 4.92 -13.73 26.61
N LEU A 86 4.50 -12.47 26.64
CA LEU A 86 4.31 -11.64 25.45
C LEU A 86 5.62 -11.45 24.68
N TYR A 87 6.74 -11.22 25.38
CA TYR A 87 8.07 -11.12 24.76
C TYR A 87 8.40 -12.37 23.92
N TRP A 88 8.25 -13.56 24.50
CA TRP A 88 8.54 -14.80 23.78
C TRP A 88 7.57 -15.06 22.63
N TYR A 89 6.26 -14.80 22.83
CA TYR A 89 5.30 -14.91 21.73
C TYR A 89 5.59 -13.95 20.58
N LYS A 90 6.00 -12.70 20.87
CA LYS A 90 6.46 -11.74 19.85
C LYS A 90 7.67 -12.27 19.10
N LYS A 91 8.65 -12.83 19.82
CA LYS A 91 9.85 -13.41 19.20
C LYS A 91 9.50 -14.57 18.26
N ALA A 92 8.60 -15.46 18.66
CA ALA A 92 8.08 -16.51 17.77
C ALA A 92 7.32 -15.91 16.56
N ALA A 93 6.50 -14.89 16.78
CA ALA A 93 5.74 -14.23 15.73
C ALA A 93 6.65 -13.54 14.69
N HIS A 94 7.76 -12.94 15.12
CA HIS A 94 8.76 -12.36 14.21
C HIS A 94 9.48 -13.40 13.35
N LEU A 95 9.53 -14.66 13.80
CA LEU A 95 9.98 -15.83 13.04
C LEU A 95 8.85 -16.48 12.22
N ASP A 96 7.79 -15.72 11.94
CA ASP A 96 6.62 -16.14 11.16
C ASP A 96 5.87 -17.36 11.73
N ASN A 97 6.01 -17.61 13.04
CA ASN A 97 5.26 -18.67 13.69
C ASN A 97 3.84 -18.21 14.05
N VAL A 98 2.85 -18.84 13.39
CA VAL A 98 1.42 -18.57 13.57
C VAL A 98 0.95 -18.74 15.03
N THR A 99 1.42 -19.77 15.74
CA THR A 99 1.10 -19.97 17.16
C THR A 99 1.61 -18.80 18.02
N GLY A 100 2.79 -18.28 17.68
CA GLY A 100 3.36 -17.05 18.24
C GLY A 100 2.41 -15.86 18.05
N MET A 101 1.96 -15.63 16.82
CA MET A 101 1.05 -14.54 16.46
C MET A 101 -0.27 -14.63 17.25
N TYR A 102 -0.91 -15.80 17.30
CA TYR A 102 -2.11 -16.04 18.11
C TYR A 102 -1.85 -15.82 19.60
N GLY A 103 -0.67 -16.20 20.10
CA GLY A 103 -0.23 -15.93 21.47
C GLY A 103 -0.17 -14.44 21.77
N VAL A 104 0.41 -13.64 20.86
CA VAL A 104 0.45 -12.18 20.99
C VAL A 104 -0.96 -11.61 21.03
N ILE A 105 -1.83 -11.97 20.08
CA ILE A 105 -3.21 -11.45 20.01
C ILE A 105 -3.95 -11.73 21.32
N ARG A 106 -3.99 -13.00 21.74
CA ARG A 106 -4.73 -13.44 22.93
C ARG A 106 -4.24 -12.78 24.21
N LEU A 107 -2.92 -12.64 24.38
CA LEU A 107 -2.39 -11.98 25.58
C LEU A 107 -2.64 -10.47 25.55
N SER A 108 -2.44 -9.83 24.40
CA SER A 108 -2.70 -8.40 24.22
C SER A 108 -4.16 -8.04 24.48
N GLU A 109 -5.11 -8.88 24.08
CA GLU A 109 -6.55 -8.68 24.36
C GLU A 109 -6.89 -8.75 25.86
N ARG A 110 -6.12 -9.53 26.63
CA ARG A 110 -6.29 -9.64 28.09
C ARG A 110 -5.77 -8.40 28.82
N MET A 111 -4.74 -7.74 28.28
CA MET A 111 -4.11 -6.54 28.83
C MET A 111 -4.87 -5.26 28.41
N ARG A 112 -6.20 -5.22 28.68
CA ARG A 112 -7.12 -4.15 28.24
C ARG A 112 -6.54 -2.74 28.44
N ASP A 113 -6.92 -1.84 27.52
CA ASP A 113 -6.73 -0.38 27.54
C ASP A 113 -5.43 0.19 26.95
N ASP A 114 -4.54 -0.64 26.38
CA ASP A 114 -3.38 -0.15 25.63
C ASP A 114 -3.69 0.02 24.12
N ILE A 115 -3.59 1.26 23.62
CA ILE A 115 -3.78 1.62 22.22
C ILE A 115 -2.73 0.95 21.32
N VAL A 116 -1.49 0.82 21.80
CA VAL A 116 -0.38 0.21 21.06
C VAL A 116 -0.65 -1.29 20.87
N LEU A 117 -1.15 -1.96 21.91
CA LEU A 117 -1.54 -3.37 21.82
C LEU A 117 -2.69 -3.60 20.84
N LYS A 118 -3.65 -2.67 20.73
CA LYS A 118 -4.74 -2.75 19.74
C LYS A 118 -4.20 -2.70 18.30
N GLN A 119 -3.31 -1.76 18.00
CA GLN A 119 -2.68 -1.69 16.68
C GLN A 119 -1.86 -2.94 16.38
N GLN A 120 -1.15 -3.46 17.38
CA GLN A 120 -0.41 -4.71 17.26
C GLN A 120 -1.29 -5.93 17.01
N ILE A 121 -2.45 -6.02 17.66
CA ILE A 121 -3.43 -7.07 17.39
C ILE A 121 -3.88 -7.02 15.93
N ASN A 122 -4.18 -5.82 15.41
CA ASN A 122 -4.60 -5.66 14.02
C ASN A 122 -3.51 -6.13 13.05
N PHE A 123 -2.25 -5.76 13.29
CA PHE A 123 -1.13 -6.23 12.48
C PHE A 123 -1.04 -7.76 12.46
N TRP A 124 -1.02 -8.42 13.62
CA TRP A 124 -0.87 -9.88 13.67
C TRP A 124 -2.08 -10.61 13.09
N ARG A 125 -3.29 -10.05 13.16
CA ARG A 125 -4.47 -10.60 12.47
C ARG A 125 -4.32 -10.53 10.95
N LEU A 126 -3.82 -9.41 10.41
CA LEU A 126 -3.51 -9.29 8.98
C LEU A 126 -2.41 -10.26 8.58
N ALA A 127 -1.36 -10.40 9.39
CA ALA A 127 -0.26 -11.31 9.12
C ALA A 127 -0.73 -12.78 9.02
N ILE A 128 -1.57 -13.23 9.95
CA ILE A 128 -2.14 -14.59 9.92
C ILE A 128 -2.98 -14.80 8.65
N LYS A 129 -3.89 -13.87 8.33
CA LYS A 129 -4.71 -13.95 7.11
C LYS A 129 -3.86 -13.98 5.84
N GLY A 130 -2.81 -13.16 5.79
CA GLY A 130 -1.86 -13.14 4.67
C GLY A 130 -1.13 -14.47 4.49
N ILE A 131 -0.73 -15.13 5.59
CA ILE A 131 -0.14 -16.47 5.57
C ILE A 131 -1.16 -17.53 5.10
N GLU A 132 -2.44 -17.35 5.43
CA GLU A 132 -3.54 -18.20 4.98
C GLU A 132 -3.93 -17.98 3.50
N GLY A 133 -3.31 -17.01 2.81
CA GLY A 133 -3.47 -16.76 1.37
C GLY A 133 -4.30 -15.52 1.02
N ASP A 134 -4.72 -14.71 2.00
CA ASP A 134 -5.41 -13.44 1.73
C ASP A 134 -4.41 -12.39 1.23
N LEU A 135 -4.43 -12.13 -0.08
CA LEU A 135 -3.50 -11.22 -0.75
C LEU A 135 -3.66 -9.76 -0.32
N GLU A 136 -4.89 -9.34 0.00
CA GLU A 136 -5.17 -7.99 0.53
C GLU A 136 -4.58 -7.85 1.94
N ALA A 137 -4.76 -8.86 2.80
CA ALA A 137 -4.17 -8.89 4.12
C ALA A 137 -2.63 -8.96 4.05
N LYS A 138 -2.07 -9.69 3.08
CA LYS A 138 -0.62 -9.77 2.84
C LYS A 138 -0.05 -8.41 2.43
N LEU A 139 -0.70 -7.68 1.50
CA LEU A 139 -0.36 -6.29 1.17
C LEU A 139 -0.47 -5.38 2.40
N SER A 140 -1.56 -5.48 3.16
CA SER A 140 -1.80 -4.65 4.33
C SER A 140 -0.79 -4.89 5.46
N ALA A 141 -0.42 -6.15 5.70
CA ALA A 141 0.64 -6.50 6.65
C ALA A 141 2.02 -6.01 6.17
N GLY A 142 2.31 -6.15 4.87
CA GLY A 142 3.53 -5.64 4.27
C GLY A 142 3.66 -4.12 4.39
N THR A 143 2.60 -3.37 4.08
CA THR A 143 2.57 -1.90 4.23
C THR A 143 2.69 -1.47 5.69
N ALA A 144 2.09 -2.21 6.62
CA ALA A 144 2.26 -2.01 8.06
C ALA A 144 3.73 -2.19 8.50
N LEU A 145 4.45 -3.17 7.95
CA LEU A 145 5.91 -3.35 8.19
C LEU A 145 6.73 -2.21 7.59
N VAL A 146 6.41 -1.73 6.39
CA VAL A 146 7.10 -0.59 5.75
C VAL A 146 6.90 0.70 6.55
N THR A 147 5.70 0.94 7.08
CA THR A 147 5.34 2.17 7.80
C THR A 147 5.65 2.09 9.30
N GLY A 148 5.70 0.89 9.89
CA GLY A 148 5.79 0.68 11.34
C GLY A 148 4.44 0.78 12.06
N SER A 149 3.33 0.48 11.38
CA SER A 149 1.98 0.57 11.95
C SER A 149 1.64 -0.70 12.74
N GLY A 150 1.60 -0.61 14.08
CA GLY A 150 1.31 -1.74 14.97
C GLY A 150 2.43 -2.78 15.12
N VAL A 151 3.54 -2.61 14.40
CA VAL A 151 4.73 -3.47 14.46
C VAL A 151 5.99 -2.62 14.30
N GLU A 152 7.13 -3.10 14.78
CA GLU A 152 8.41 -2.46 14.51
C GLU A 152 8.65 -2.37 13.00
N LYS A 153 9.07 -1.19 12.54
CA LYS A 153 9.30 -0.91 11.13
C LYS A 153 10.38 -1.84 10.57
N ASN A 154 10.03 -2.59 9.53
CA ASN A 154 10.93 -3.47 8.80
C ASN A 154 10.59 -3.40 7.31
N ILE A 155 11.23 -2.47 6.61
CA ILE A 155 10.97 -2.21 5.18
C ILE A 155 11.28 -3.47 4.35
N ALA A 156 12.41 -4.13 4.57
CA ALA A 156 12.82 -5.28 3.78
C ALA A 156 11.78 -6.41 3.81
N LYS A 157 11.35 -6.80 5.02
CA LYS A 157 10.29 -7.83 5.20
C LYS A 157 8.94 -7.35 4.67
N GLY A 158 8.62 -6.07 4.84
CA GLY A 158 7.40 -5.49 4.29
C GLY A 158 7.34 -5.57 2.78
N ILE A 159 8.41 -5.19 2.08
CA ILE A 159 8.51 -5.28 0.62
C ILE A 159 8.48 -6.73 0.13
N GLU A 160 9.14 -7.66 0.82
CA GLU A 160 9.07 -9.11 0.51
C GLU A 160 7.61 -9.62 0.53
N TRP A 161 6.82 -9.22 1.52
CA TRP A 161 5.41 -9.60 1.62
C TRP A 161 4.58 -9.02 0.46
N ILE A 162 4.78 -7.75 0.15
CA ILE A 162 4.06 -7.06 -0.93
C ILE A 162 4.44 -7.63 -2.29
N GLU A 163 5.74 -7.86 -2.53
CA GLU A 163 6.24 -8.50 -3.74
C GLU A 163 5.65 -9.90 -3.88
N GLY A 164 5.57 -10.67 -2.79
CA GLY A 164 4.87 -11.96 -2.79
C GLY A 164 3.43 -11.83 -3.29
N ALA A 165 2.64 -10.89 -2.78
CA ALA A 165 1.28 -10.65 -3.26
C ALA A 165 1.24 -10.20 -4.75
N ALA A 166 2.20 -9.37 -5.17
CA ALA A 166 2.32 -8.92 -6.55
C ALA A 166 2.67 -10.07 -7.52
N THR A 167 3.55 -10.99 -7.12
CA THR A 167 3.90 -12.19 -7.91
C THR A 167 2.74 -13.17 -8.06
N GLU A 168 1.81 -13.19 -7.10
CA GLU A 168 0.55 -13.94 -7.18
C GLU A 168 -0.52 -13.21 -8.02
N GLY A 169 -0.18 -12.06 -8.60
CA GLY A 169 -1.04 -11.31 -9.51
C GLY A 169 -1.98 -10.32 -8.83
N TYR A 170 -1.81 -10.04 -7.53
CA TYR A 170 -2.68 -9.08 -6.84
C TYR A 170 -2.42 -7.65 -7.31
N LEU A 171 -3.35 -7.09 -8.08
CA LEU A 171 -3.19 -5.82 -8.78
C LEU A 171 -2.78 -4.64 -7.86
N PRO A 172 -3.40 -4.42 -6.67
CA PRO A 172 -2.96 -3.35 -5.78
C PRO A 172 -1.50 -3.50 -5.32
N ALA A 173 -1.01 -4.73 -5.13
CA ALA A 173 0.39 -4.96 -4.79
C ALA A 173 1.33 -4.71 -5.98
N ILE A 174 0.92 -5.06 -7.20
CA ILE A 174 1.67 -4.74 -8.43
C ILE A 174 1.86 -3.23 -8.57
N ILE A 175 0.79 -2.45 -8.39
CA ILE A 175 0.84 -0.99 -8.43
C ILE A 175 1.75 -0.45 -7.33
N TYR A 176 1.60 -0.93 -6.09
CA TYR A 176 2.46 -0.54 -4.98
C TYR A 176 3.94 -0.78 -5.29
N MET A 177 4.29 -1.92 -5.91
CA MET A 177 5.68 -2.21 -6.26
C MET A 177 6.22 -1.22 -7.30
N GLY A 178 5.41 -0.80 -8.27
CA GLY A 178 5.81 0.25 -9.22
C GLY A 178 6.08 1.59 -8.53
N GLU A 179 5.19 2.00 -7.62
CA GLU A 179 5.35 3.23 -6.85
C GLU A 179 6.55 3.18 -5.91
N TRP A 180 6.76 2.04 -5.25
CA TRP A 180 7.90 1.82 -4.36
C TRP A 180 9.24 1.95 -5.10
N GLN A 181 9.34 1.46 -6.34
CA GLN A 181 10.58 1.53 -7.12
C GLN A 181 10.96 2.95 -7.55
N SER A 182 10.00 3.88 -7.56
CA SER A 182 10.22 5.30 -7.87
C SER A 182 10.12 6.21 -6.64
N SER A 183 9.85 5.63 -5.46
CA SER A 183 9.68 6.36 -4.21
C SER A 183 11.00 6.90 -3.66
N PRO A 184 11.02 8.15 -3.14
CA PRO A 184 12.16 8.68 -2.40
C PRO A 184 12.50 7.92 -1.11
N GLN A 185 11.55 7.13 -0.57
CA GLN A 185 11.77 6.32 0.63
C GLN A 185 12.51 5.00 0.32
N ASN A 186 12.60 4.61 -0.95
CA ASN A 186 13.38 3.47 -1.37
C ASN A 186 14.87 3.88 -1.46
N ALA A 187 15.72 3.27 -0.63
CA ALA A 187 17.15 3.57 -0.60
C ALA A 187 17.89 3.16 -1.88
N HIS A 188 17.31 2.26 -2.66
CA HIS A 188 17.87 1.74 -3.92
C HIS A 188 16.78 1.74 -5.01
N PRO A 189 16.30 2.92 -5.43
CA PRO A 189 15.24 3.02 -6.42
C PRO A 189 15.73 2.47 -7.76
N LYS A 190 14.86 1.73 -8.45
CA LYS A 190 15.11 1.19 -9.78
C LYS A 190 14.00 1.65 -10.72
N PRO A 191 14.16 2.82 -11.37
CA PRO A 191 13.14 3.38 -12.25
C PRO A 191 12.68 2.43 -13.36
N ASN A 192 13.58 1.62 -13.92
CA ASN A 192 13.22 0.63 -14.95
C ASN A 192 12.29 -0.46 -14.39
N ASP A 193 12.48 -0.87 -13.13
CA ASP A 193 11.61 -1.85 -12.47
C ASP A 193 10.23 -1.23 -12.24
N ALA A 194 10.15 0.07 -11.88
CA ALA A 194 8.88 0.79 -11.75
C ALA A 194 8.05 0.72 -13.03
N LEU A 195 8.68 1.05 -14.18
CA LEU A 195 8.06 0.94 -15.50
C LEU A 195 7.54 -0.48 -15.75
N SER A 196 8.34 -1.51 -15.45
CA SER A 196 7.95 -2.91 -15.65
C SER A 196 6.76 -3.35 -14.80
N TRP A 197 6.64 -2.85 -13.56
CA TRP A 197 5.49 -3.13 -12.70
C TRP A 197 4.22 -2.45 -13.21
N PHE A 198 4.31 -1.21 -13.69
CA PHE A 198 3.15 -0.54 -14.27
C PHE A 198 2.71 -1.16 -15.60
N VAL A 199 3.66 -1.65 -16.42
CA VAL A 199 3.35 -2.48 -17.59
C VAL A 199 2.52 -3.72 -17.20
N LYS A 200 2.94 -4.47 -16.17
CA LYS A 200 2.16 -5.61 -15.65
C LYS A 200 0.77 -5.20 -15.16
N ALA A 201 0.63 -4.05 -14.52
CA ALA A 201 -0.67 -3.53 -14.09
C ALA A 201 -1.58 -3.24 -15.31
N VAL A 202 -1.02 -2.65 -16.38
CA VAL A 202 -1.73 -2.39 -17.64
C VAL A 202 -2.15 -3.69 -18.33
N GLU A 203 -1.29 -4.72 -18.35
CA GLU A 203 -1.60 -6.05 -18.89
C GLU A 203 -2.80 -6.71 -18.17
N GLN A 204 -3.00 -6.40 -16.89
CA GLN A 204 -4.18 -6.82 -16.12
C GLN A 204 -5.39 -5.90 -16.28
N GLY A 205 -5.33 -4.90 -17.18
CA GLY A 205 -6.41 -3.97 -17.45
C GLY A 205 -6.55 -2.82 -16.44
N SER A 206 -5.51 -2.56 -15.63
CA SER A 206 -5.57 -1.50 -14.62
C SER A 206 -5.52 -0.11 -15.21
N THR A 207 -6.57 0.68 -14.97
CA THR A 207 -6.61 2.11 -15.31
C THR A 207 -5.60 2.92 -14.51
N GLU A 208 -5.39 2.60 -13.24
CA GLU A 208 -4.35 3.22 -12.41
C GLU A 208 -2.95 2.87 -12.91
N GLY A 209 -2.74 1.62 -13.36
CA GLY A 209 -1.53 1.21 -14.05
C GLY A 209 -1.24 2.05 -15.29
N LYS A 210 -2.25 2.34 -16.12
CA LYS A 210 -2.13 3.22 -17.29
C LYS A 210 -1.70 4.64 -16.90
N ILE A 211 -2.30 5.21 -15.84
CA ILE A 211 -1.95 6.56 -15.35
C ILE A 211 -0.48 6.60 -14.87
N ASN A 212 -0.07 5.61 -14.08
CA ASN A 212 1.29 5.55 -13.56
C ASN A 212 2.32 5.27 -14.69
N LEU A 213 1.98 4.43 -15.67
CA LEU A 213 2.80 4.22 -16.86
C LEU A 213 2.94 5.52 -17.67
N ALA A 214 1.85 6.27 -17.84
CA ALA A 214 1.91 7.57 -18.49
C ALA A 214 2.83 8.54 -17.76
N ARG A 215 2.73 8.60 -16.42
CA ARG A 215 3.61 9.42 -15.58
C ARG A 215 5.09 9.05 -15.79
N CYS A 216 5.40 7.76 -15.88
CA CYS A 216 6.76 7.31 -16.20
C CYS A 216 7.27 7.92 -17.51
N TYR A 217 6.46 7.96 -18.57
CA TYR A 217 6.84 8.59 -19.83
C TYR A 217 6.92 10.11 -19.76
N LEU A 218 5.95 10.77 -19.12
CA LEU A 218 5.91 12.23 -19.00
C LEU A 218 7.03 12.78 -18.10
N GLN A 219 7.60 11.96 -17.22
CA GLN A 219 8.66 12.38 -16.31
C GLN A 219 10.03 11.75 -16.63
N GLY A 220 10.09 10.83 -17.61
CA GLY A 220 11.30 10.09 -17.93
C GLY A 220 11.75 9.12 -16.84
N ILE A 221 10.81 8.56 -16.06
CA ILE A 221 11.10 7.59 -14.99
C ILE A 221 11.17 6.19 -15.61
N GLY A 222 12.38 5.64 -15.72
CA GLY A 222 12.60 4.28 -16.23
C GLY A 222 12.46 4.14 -17.75
N ALA A 223 12.11 5.22 -18.44
CA ALA A 223 12.03 5.32 -19.89
C ALA A 223 12.47 6.72 -20.33
N GLN A 224 12.77 6.89 -21.62
CA GLN A 224 13.01 8.22 -22.17
C GLN A 224 11.73 9.06 -22.09
N HIS A 225 11.88 10.33 -21.71
CA HIS A 225 10.79 11.30 -21.69
C HIS A 225 10.04 11.32 -23.03
N SER A 226 8.72 11.14 -23.00
CA SER A 226 7.89 11.05 -24.20
C SER A 226 6.47 11.53 -23.93
N LEU A 227 6.16 12.75 -24.39
CA LEU A 227 4.80 13.27 -24.37
C LEU A 227 3.82 12.40 -25.18
N LEU A 228 4.30 11.78 -26.26
CA LEU A 228 3.48 10.94 -27.12
C LEU A 228 2.99 9.68 -26.38
N ASN A 229 3.91 8.94 -25.74
CA ASN A 229 3.54 7.76 -24.92
C ASN A 229 2.71 8.16 -23.70
N GLY A 230 3.07 9.25 -23.03
CA GLY A 230 2.34 9.74 -21.86
C GLY A 230 0.88 10.07 -22.18
N ARG A 231 0.64 10.85 -23.23
CA ARG A 231 -0.72 11.19 -23.68
C ARG A 231 -1.49 9.95 -24.10
N TYR A 232 -0.87 9.04 -24.85
CA TYR A 232 -1.52 7.79 -25.23
C TYR A 232 -2.09 7.05 -24.02
N TRP A 233 -1.26 6.78 -23.01
CA TRP A 233 -1.70 6.04 -21.83
C TRP A 233 -2.72 6.80 -20.96
N LEU A 234 -2.61 8.13 -20.88
CA LEU A 234 -3.63 8.95 -20.21
C LEU A 234 -4.96 8.94 -20.94
N GLU A 235 -4.97 9.08 -22.26
CA GLU A 235 -6.20 8.99 -23.06
C GLU A 235 -6.82 7.60 -22.95
N ARG A 236 -6.01 6.54 -22.92
CA ARG A 236 -6.48 5.16 -22.68
C ARG A 236 -7.13 4.98 -21.31
N ALA A 237 -6.63 5.65 -20.28
CA ALA A 237 -7.22 5.66 -18.95
C ALA A 237 -8.47 6.54 -18.88
N ALA A 238 -8.49 7.64 -19.62
CA ALA A 238 -9.63 8.54 -19.75
C ALA A 238 -10.80 7.87 -20.48
N GLU A 239 -10.52 7.05 -21.50
CA GLU A 239 -11.52 6.21 -22.17
C GLU A 239 -12.19 5.18 -21.25
N ASP A 240 -11.49 4.70 -20.22
CA ASP A 240 -12.06 3.83 -19.20
C ASP A 240 -13.03 4.59 -18.26
N GLY A 241 -13.19 5.91 -18.43
CA GLY A 241 -14.05 6.76 -17.61
C GLY A 241 -13.36 7.36 -16.38
N HIS A 242 -12.04 7.23 -16.23
CA HIS A 242 -11.33 7.76 -15.07
C HIS A 242 -11.18 9.28 -15.15
N VAL A 243 -11.91 9.99 -14.27
CA VAL A 243 -12.05 11.46 -14.33
C VAL A 243 -10.73 12.21 -14.10
N GLU A 244 -9.84 11.69 -13.25
CA GLU A 244 -8.51 12.26 -13.06
C GLU A 244 -7.59 11.97 -14.26
N ALA A 245 -7.79 10.85 -14.96
CA ALA A 245 -7.01 10.58 -16.18
C ALA A 245 -7.42 11.53 -17.30
N MET A 246 -8.71 11.87 -17.40
CA MET A 246 -9.18 12.92 -18.32
C MET A 246 -8.55 14.28 -17.99
N TYR A 247 -8.46 14.64 -16.71
CA TYR A 247 -7.79 15.87 -16.28
C TYR A 247 -6.31 15.88 -16.69
N LEU A 248 -5.58 14.82 -16.35
CA LEU A 248 -4.16 14.66 -16.67
C LEU A 248 -3.92 14.61 -18.19
N ALA A 249 -4.80 13.96 -18.96
CA ALA A 249 -4.75 13.98 -20.41
C ALA A 249 -4.89 15.42 -20.93
N GLY A 250 -5.85 16.16 -20.37
CA GLY A 250 -6.03 17.58 -20.63
C GLY A 250 -4.75 18.39 -20.42
N GLU A 251 -4.11 18.24 -19.27
CA GLU A 251 -2.82 18.89 -18.97
C GLU A 251 -1.74 18.50 -19.98
N ALA A 252 -1.57 17.20 -20.25
CA ALA A 252 -0.52 16.71 -21.14
C ALA A 252 -0.68 17.21 -22.59
N TRP A 253 -1.91 17.54 -23.03
CA TRP A 253 -2.16 18.12 -24.36
C TRP A 253 -1.89 19.62 -24.44
N LEU A 254 -1.85 20.35 -23.33
CA LEU A 254 -1.54 21.78 -23.33
C LEU A 254 -0.09 22.08 -23.71
N GLU A 255 0.81 21.12 -23.51
CA GLU A 255 2.21 21.23 -23.93
C GLU A 255 2.37 21.11 -25.45
N GLN A 256 1.35 20.63 -26.19
CA GLN A 256 1.41 20.56 -27.65
C GLN A 256 0.91 21.87 -28.28
N GLU A 257 1.69 22.38 -29.24
CA GLU A 257 1.27 23.47 -30.12
C GLU A 257 0.11 23.06 -31.06
N ASP A 258 -0.54 24.04 -31.68
CA ASP A 258 -1.66 23.88 -32.61
C ASP A 258 -2.97 23.32 -32.01
N THR A 259 -3.28 22.04 -32.28
CA THR A 259 -4.57 21.40 -31.96
C THR A 259 -4.68 20.92 -30.52
N GLY A 260 -3.58 20.98 -29.76
CA GLY A 260 -3.51 20.49 -28.38
C GLY A 260 -4.55 21.12 -27.46
N LYS A 261 -4.78 22.44 -27.58
CA LYS A 261 -5.77 23.16 -26.74
C LYS A 261 -7.20 22.69 -26.95
N PHE A 262 -7.56 22.27 -28.16
CA PHE A 262 -8.91 21.77 -28.45
C PHE A 262 -9.15 20.41 -27.80
N ILE A 263 -8.17 19.51 -27.93
CA ILE A 263 -8.22 18.18 -27.30
C ILE A 263 -8.17 18.31 -25.78
N ALA A 264 -7.31 19.20 -25.27
CA ALA A 264 -7.24 19.51 -23.85
C ALA A 264 -8.60 19.97 -23.31
N TYR A 265 -9.25 20.92 -23.99
CA TYR A 265 -10.58 21.38 -23.60
C TYR A 265 -11.60 20.25 -23.55
N ILE A 266 -11.63 19.35 -24.55
CA ILE A 266 -12.57 18.22 -24.57
C ILE A 266 -12.37 17.35 -23.32
N TRP A 267 -11.14 16.94 -23.02
CA TRP A 267 -10.86 16.09 -21.86
C TRP A 267 -11.16 16.79 -20.53
N LEU A 268 -10.81 18.07 -20.39
CA LEU A 268 -11.10 18.86 -19.19
C LEU A 268 -12.62 19.09 -19.00
N PHE A 269 -13.35 19.28 -20.09
CA PHE A 269 -14.81 19.38 -20.07
C PHE A 269 -15.45 18.07 -19.60
N LEU A 270 -15.00 16.92 -20.12
CA LEU A 270 -15.47 15.60 -19.70
C LEU A 270 -15.18 15.35 -18.21
N SER A 271 -13.94 15.60 -17.78
CA SER A 271 -13.50 15.47 -16.38
C SER A 271 -14.38 16.29 -15.42
N THR A 272 -14.60 17.56 -15.75
CA THR A 272 -15.46 18.45 -14.94
C THR A 272 -16.91 17.98 -14.94
N SER A 273 -17.43 17.53 -16.08
CA SER A 273 -18.83 17.10 -16.22
C SER A 273 -19.13 15.80 -15.47
N LEU A 274 -18.11 14.97 -15.25
CA LEU A 274 -18.20 13.74 -14.45
C LEU A 274 -17.85 13.96 -12.96
N GLY A 275 -17.68 15.21 -12.53
CA GLY A 275 -17.57 15.56 -11.10
C GLY A 275 -16.16 15.84 -10.57
N PHE A 276 -15.13 15.93 -11.43
CA PHE A 276 -13.78 16.31 -10.98
C PHE A 276 -13.58 17.82 -11.03
N ASP A 277 -13.98 18.50 -9.95
CA ASP A 277 -14.00 19.97 -9.89
C ASP A 277 -12.62 20.64 -10.06
N LYS A 278 -11.52 19.94 -9.75
CA LYS A 278 -10.16 20.43 -9.98
C LYS A 278 -9.86 20.72 -11.45
N ALA A 279 -10.56 20.10 -12.39
CA ALA A 279 -10.41 20.37 -13.82
C ALA A 279 -11.03 21.71 -14.26
N ARG A 280 -11.97 22.27 -13.49
CA ARG A 280 -12.76 23.43 -13.89
C ARG A 280 -11.91 24.69 -14.16
N PRO A 281 -10.97 25.10 -13.28
CA PRO A 281 -10.17 26.30 -13.51
C PRO A 281 -9.33 26.18 -14.78
N LEU A 282 -8.71 25.02 -14.99
CA LEU A 282 -7.89 24.78 -16.18
C LEU A 282 -8.74 24.73 -17.45
N ARG A 283 -9.92 24.10 -17.40
CA ARG A 283 -10.88 24.11 -18.51
C ARG A 283 -11.26 25.54 -18.91
N ASP A 284 -11.58 26.39 -17.93
CA ASP A 284 -12.04 27.75 -18.16
C ASP A 284 -10.92 28.66 -18.67
N ASP A 285 -9.69 28.47 -18.19
CA ASP A 285 -8.50 29.11 -18.75
C ASP A 285 -8.32 28.75 -20.23
N VAL A 286 -8.36 27.45 -20.57
CA VAL A 286 -8.25 26.99 -21.96
C VAL A 286 -9.39 27.53 -22.82
N ALA A 287 -10.62 27.56 -22.29
CA ALA A 287 -11.79 28.12 -22.97
C ALA A 287 -11.60 29.60 -23.33
N SER A 288 -11.02 30.38 -22.42
CA SER A 288 -10.74 31.80 -22.63
C SER A 288 -9.70 32.03 -23.74
N GLN A 289 -8.75 31.11 -23.91
CA GLN A 289 -7.70 31.21 -24.91
C GLN A 289 -8.16 30.84 -26.33
N ILE A 290 -9.10 29.90 -26.47
CA ILE A 290 -9.58 29.42 -27.78
C ILE A 290 -10.83 30.13 -28.29
N GLY A 291 -11.55 30.84 -27.41
CA GLY A 291 -12.73 31.64 -27.77
C GLY A 291 -14.06 30.89 -27.70
N ILE A 292 -15.15 31.63 -27.45
CA ILE A 292 -16.48 31.11 -27.14
C ILE A 292 -17.06 30.27 -28.30
N ASP A 293 -16.90 30.72 -29.54
CA ASP A 293 -17.46 30.01 -30.71
C ASP A 293 -16.83 28.63 -30.90
N VAL A 294 -15.52 28.52 -30.63
CA VAL A 294 -14.80 27.24 -30.68
C VAL A 294 -15.27 26.35 -29.54
N VAL A 295 -15.41 26.90 -28.32
CA VAL A 295 -15.90 26.18 -27.14
C VAL A 295 -17.27 25.54 -27.39
N VAL A 296 -18.23 26.28 -27.94
CA VAL A 296 -19.56 25.74 -28.26
C VAL A 296 -19.44 24.56 -29.23
N GLY A 297 -18.55 24.68 -30.21
CA GLY A 297 -18.28 23.59 -31.15
C GLY A 297 -17.68 22.36 -30.49
N LEU A 298 -16.66 22.52 -29.66
CA LEU A 298 -16.03 21.42 -28.92
C LEU A 298 -17.01 20.72 -27.97
N GLN A 299 -17.92 21.47 -27.33
CA GLN A 299 -18.97 20.88 -26.49
C GLN A 299 -19.95 20.02 -27.29
N SER A 300 -20.20 20.34 -28.57
CA SER A 300 -21.05 19.52 -29.43
C SER A 300 -20.43 18.15 -29.73
N ILE A 301 -19.10 18.05 -29.73
CA ILE A 301 -18.32 16.80 -29.86
C ILE A 301 -18.23 16.09 -28.50
N ALA A 302 -17.98 16.84 -27.42
CA ALA A 302 -17.76 16.28 -26.09
C ALA A 302 -19.02 15.72 -25.44
N LYS A 303 -20.21 16.33 -25.65
CA LYS A 303 -21.47 15.87 -25.04
C LYS A 303 -21.87 14.45 -25.48
N PRO A 304 -21.80 14.07 -26.77
CA PRO A 304 -21.99 12.68 -27.19
C PRO A 304 -21.01 11.71 -26.54
N ILE A 305 -19.74 12.10 -26.40
CA ILE A 305 -18.71 11.30 -25.73
C ILE A 305 -19.08 11.10 -24.24
N LEU A 306 -19.47 12.17 -23.55
CA LEU A 306 -19.94 12.14 -22.17
C LEU A 306 -21.12 11.19 -21.97
N HIS A 307 -22.11 11.25 -22.86
CA HIS A 307 -23.26 10.35 -22.83
C HIS A 307 -22.83 8.88 -22.98
N LYS A 308 -21.88 8.58 -23.87
CA LYS A 308 -21.39 7.21 -24.07
C LYS A 308 -20.53 6.69 -22.91
N LEU A 309 -19.71 7.55 -22.31
CA LEU A 309 -18.93 7.22 -21.12
C LEU A 309 -19.85 6.92 -19.93
N SER A 310 -20.87 7.75 -19.71
CA SER A 310 -21.86 7.51 -18.65
C SER A 310 -22.75 6.28 -18.89
N SER A 311 -22.97 5.88 -20.14
CA SER A 311 -23.71 4.65 -20.45
C SER A 311 -22.87 3.37 -20.46
N GLY A 312 -21.54 3.46 -20.28
CA GLY A 312 -20.62 2.30 -20.25
C GLY A 312 -20.49 1.52 -21.56
N ALA A 313 -20.90 2.08 -22.70
CA ALA A 313 -21.08 1.35 -23.97
C ALA A 313 -19.91 1.50 -24.95
N LEU A 314 -18.71 1.85 -24.47
CA LEU A 314 -17.56 2.15 -25.32
C LEU A 314 -16.60 0.96 -25.43
N LYS A 315 -16.18 0.68 -26.66
CA LYS A 315 -15.07 -0.24 -26.92
C LYS A 315 -13.73 0.51 -26.75
N PRO A 316 -12.64 -0.20 -26.42
CA PRO A 316 -11.31 0.39 -26.35
C PRO A 316 -10.93 1.16 -27.63
N HIS A 317 -10.23 2.31 -27.48
CA HIS A 317 -9.72 3.19 -28.54
C HIS A 317 -10.77 3.96 -29.35
N THR A 318 -12.05 3.85 -29.01
CA THR A 318 -13.12 4.48 -29.79
C THR A 318 -13.05 6.01 -29.78
N ILE A 319 -12.75 6.62 -28.63
CA ILE A 319 -12.66 8.08 -28.49
C ILE A 319 -11.36 8.57 -29.12
N ILE A 320 -10.24 7.87 -28.84
CA ILE A 320 -8.92 8.18 -29.39
C ILE A 320 -8.97 8.19 -30.91
N ARG A 321 -9.54 7.15 -31.56
CA ARG A 321 -9.68 7.09 -33.02
C ARG A 321 -10.55 8.21 -33.59
N ALA A 322 -11.65 8.54 -32.92
CA ALA A 322 -12.49 9.65 -33.32
C ALA A 322 -11.73 10.99 -33.27
N LEU A 323 -10.97 11.23 -32.19
CA LEU A 323 -10.12 12.41 -32.06
C LEU A 323 -8.97 12.40 -33.08
N ASP A 324 -8.37 11.24 -33.37
CA ASP A 324 -7.34 11.09 -34.39
C ASP A 324 -7.89 11.51 -35.76
N LYS A 325 -9.11 11.07 -36.10
CA LYS A 325 -9.79 11.40 -37.36
C LYS A 325 -10.17 12.89 -37.44
N ILE A 326 -10.77 13.45 -36.38
CA ILE A 326 -11.24 14.84 -36.34
C ILE A 326 -10.07 15.83 -36.42
N TYR A 327 -9.00 15.57 -35.67
CA TYR A 327 -7.84 16.48 -35.58
C TYR A 327 -6.66 16.04 -36.46
N LYS A 328 -6.85 15.04 -37.33
CA LYS A 328 -5.83 14.49 -38.23
C LYS A 328 -4.53 14.12 -37.50
N ARG A 329 -4.65 13.55 -36.30
CA ARG A 329 -3.49 13.07 -35.55
C ARG A 329 -2.92 11.85 -36.25
N VAL A 330 -1.59 11.70 -36.22
CA VAL A 330 -0.95 10.47 -36.67
C VAL A 330 -1.36 9.37 -35.68
N PRO A 331 -2.05 8.29 -36.13
CA PRO A 331 -2.40 7.19 -35.24
C PRO A 331 -1.14 6.65 -34.58
N PHE A 332 -1.15 6.61 -33.26
CA PHE A 332 -0.02 6.15 -32.47
C PHE A 332 -0.44 4.96 -31.62
N THR A 333 0.31 3.89 -31.77
CA THR A 333 0.30 2.74 -30.87
C THR A 333 1.73 2.55 -30.42
N PRO A 334 2.03 2.53 -29.11
CA PRO A 334 3.39 2.31 -28.62
C PRO A 334 3.95 1.01 -29.20
N SER A 335 4.86 1.11 -30.18
CA SER A 335 5.29 -0.05 -30.97
C SER A 335 6.43 -0.86 -30.32
N GLU A 336 7.04 -0.36 -29.23
CA GLU A 336 8.23 -0.99 -28.63
C GLU A 336 8.29 -0.90 -27.10
N VAL A 337 7.17 -0.61 -26.45
CA VAL A 337 7.11 -0.66 -24.98
C VAL A 337 6.72 -2.07 -24.55
N VAL A 338 7.74 -2.85 -24.20
CA VAL A 338 7.74 -3.98 -23.25
C VAL A 338 6.38 -4.67 -23.06
N GLY A 339 6.18 -5.81 -23.72
CA GLY A 339 5.25 -6.87 -23.26
C GLY A 339 3.75 -6.69 -23.49
N VAL A 340 3.24 -5.45 -23.61
CA VAL A 340 1.79 -5.24 -23.72
C VAL A 340 1.28 -5.59 -25.13
N GLN A 341 0.77 -6.82 -25.31
CA GLN A 341 -0.02 -7.18 -26.49
C GLN A 341 -1.39 -6.51 -26.40
N GLU A 342 -1.51 -5.26 -26.89
CA GLU A 342 -2.82 -4.64 -27.05
C GLU A 342 -3.60 -5.32 -28.19
N PHE A 343 -4.71 -5.97 -27.87
CA PHE A 343 -5.63 -6.53 -28.86
C PHE A 343 -6.21 -5.39 -29.71
N GLN A 344 -5.79 -5.33 -30.98
CA GLN A 344 -6.39 -4.45 -31.97
C GLN A 344 -7.88 -4.79 -32.11
N SER A 345 -8.74 -3.97 -31.52
CA SER A 345 -10.19 -4.14 -31.70
C SER A 345 -10.60 -3.55 -33.06
N ASN A 346 -11.02 -4.41 -33.98
CA ASN A 346 -11.71 -4.03 -35.20
C ASN A 346 -13.18 -3.78 -34.84
N ALA A 347 -13.59 -2.52 -34.74
CA ALA A 347 -14.95 -2.11 -34.35
C ALA A 347 -15.53 -1.09 -35.37
N PRO A 348 -16.86 -1.06 -35.54
CA PRO A 348 -17.52 -0.48 -36.72
C PRO A 348 -17.59 1.06 -36.73
N GLU A 349 -17.52 1.61 -37.94
CA GLU A 349 -17.31 3.04 -38.30
C GLU A 349 -18.41 4.02 -37.81
N SER A 350 -19.59 3.53 -37.41
CA SER A 350 -20.78 4.38 -37.19
C SER A 350 -20.65 5.50 -36.14
N PHE A 351 -19.92 5.30 -35.03
CA PHE A 351 -19.76 6.35 -34.02
C PHE A 351 -18.74 7.40 -34.46
N GLU A 352 -17.64 6.95 -35.09
CA GLU A 352 -16.62 7.81 -35.63
C GLU A 352 -17.19 8.67 -36.76
N GLU A 353 -18.01 8.08 -37.64
CA GLU A 353 -18.74 8.78 -38.70
C GLU A 353 -19.67 9.87 -38.15
N ASN A 354 -20.42 9.58 -37.09
CA ASN A 354 -21.32 10.54 -36.46
C ASN A 354 -20.56 11.74 -35.88
N LEU A 355 -19.45 11.51 -35.17
CA LEU A 355 -18.63 12.60 -34.62
C LEU A 355 -17.96 13.44 -35.72
N THR A 356 -17.48 12.80 -36.80
CA THR A 356 -16.95 13.55 -37.96
C THR A 356 -18.02 14.38 -38.66
N SER A 357 -19.23 13.82 -38.81
CA SER A 357 -20.36 14.53 -39.44
C SER A 357 -20.75 15.79 -38.65
N ILE A 358 -20.75 15.71 -37.31
CA ILE A 358 -21.01 16.86 -36.42
C ILE A 358 -19.96 17.96 -36.63
N ASN A 359 -18.69 17.58 -36.74
CA ASN A 359 -17.59 18.53 -36.96
C ASN A 359 -17.67 19.21 -38.35
N ASP A 360 -17.98 18.44 -39.40
CA ASP A 360 -18.10 18.97 -40.76
C ASP A 360 -19.31 19.91 -40.93
N GLN A 361 -20.42 19.64 -40.24
CA GLN A 361 -21.58 20.56 -40.19
C GLN A 361 -21.24 21.91 -39.55
N GLN A 362 -20.37 21.91 -38.54
CA GLN A 362 -19.95 23.18 -37.91
C GLN A 362 -18.92 23.93 -38.75
N ASN A 363 -18.00 23.24 -39.42
CA ASN A 363 -17.05 23.87 -40.32
C ASN A 363 -17.73 24.43 -41.59
N SER A 364 -18.75 23.74 -42.12
CA SER A 364 -19.54 24.25 -43.25
C SER A 364 -20.39 25.48 -42.88
N SER A 365 -20.87 25.58 -41.65
CA SER A 365 -21.53 26.79 -41.15
C SER A 365 -20.60 28.01 -40.99
N LYS A 366 -19.27 27.79 -41.02
CA LYS A 366 -18.23 28.85 -40.97
C LYS A 366 -17.69 29.26 -42.35
N LEU A 367 -18.10 28.62 -43.44
CA LEU A 367 -17.59 28.88 -44.80
C LEU A 367 -18.50 29.74 -45.70
N GLU A 368 -19.67 30.20 -45.21
CA GLU A 368 -20.42 31.26 -45.88
C GLU A 368 -19.94 32.66 -45.43
N GLU A 369 -18.72 33.04 -45.79
CA GLU A 369 -18.44 34.47 -46.00
C GLU A 369 -19.18 34.92 -47.27
N LYS A 370 -20.46 35.25 -47.13
CA LYS A 370 -21.13 36.10 -48.12
C LYS A 370 -20.42 37.46 -48.10
N PRO A 371 -19.95 38.00 -49.24
CA PRO A 371 -19.44 39.36 -49.25
C PRO A 371 -20.58 40.28 -48.80
N LEU A 372 -20.35 41.06 -47.74
CA LEU A 372 -21.27 42.10 -47.29
C LEU A 372 -21.59 43.02 -48.48
N SER A 373 -22.82 42.96 -49.00
CA SER A 373 -23.32 44.00 -49.89
C SER A 373 -23.54 45.26 -49.06
N LYS A 374 -22.98 46.38 -49.51
CA LYS A 374 -22.86 47.64 -48.78
C LYS A 374 -24.16 48.41 -48.50
N ASP A 375 -25.33 47.84 -48.80
CA ASP A 375 -26.61 48.52 -48.66
C ASP A 375 -27.61 47.65 -47.90
N ALA A 376 -27.62 47.73 -46.56
CA ALA A 376 -28.79 47.42 -45.72
C ALA A 376 -28.49 47.52 -44.21
N LEU A 377 -28.16 48.71 -43.69
CA LEU A 377 -28.30 49.02 -42.27
C LEU A 377 -28.69 50.50 -42.10
N ASP A 378 -29.90 50.85 -42.55
CA ASP A 378 -30.59 52.07 -42.11
C ASP A 378 -31.66 51.65 -41.09
N PHE A 379 -31.43 51.95 -39.82
CA PHE A 379 -32.36 51.70 -38.72
C PHE A 379 -33.03 52.98 -38.23
N THR A 380 -33.23 53.96 -39.10
CA THR A 380 -34.20 55.01 -38.83
C THR A 380 -35.53 54.62 -39.45
N HIS A 381 -36.43 54.05 -38.64
CA HIS A 381 -37.89 54.27 -38.65
C HIS A 381 -38.64 53.16 -37.88
N THR A 382 -39.45 53.58 -36.90
CA THR A 382 -40.64 52.89 -36.33
C THR A 382 -40.32 51.68 -35.41
N PHE A 383 -40.62 51.66 -34.11
CA PHE A 383 -41.79 52.13 -33.37
C PHE A 383 -41.41 52.38 -31.90
N LEU A 384 -41.89 53.49 -31.33
CA LEU A 384 -42.48 53.60 -29.98
C LEU A 384 -42.98 55.05 -29.85
N GLN A 385 -44.28 55.28 -30.08
CA GLN A 385 -44.95 56.53 -29.71
C GLN A 385 -45.45 56.41 -28.26
N PRO A 386 -45.13 57.36 -27.36
CA PRO A 386 -45.84 57.54 -26.11
C PRO A 386 -47.10 58.39 -26.29
N GLN A 387 -48.10 58.07 -25.49
CA GLN A 387 -49.46 58.61 -25.53
C GLN A 387 -49.54 60.13 -25.29
N GLN A 388 -50.55 60.74 -25.91
CA GLN A 388 -50.96 62.12 -25.76
C GLN A 388 -51.45 62.43 -24.34
N THR A 389 -50.92 63.50 -23.73
CA THR A 389 -51.59 64.23 -22.66
C THR A 389 -51.80 65.68 -23.13
N LYS A 390 -53.06 66.14 -23.15
CA LYS A 390 -53.44 67.54 -23.41
C LYS A 390 -53.25 68.37 -22.13
N PRO A 391 -52.83 69.64 -22.22
CA PRO A 391 -52.74 70.55 -21.08
C PRO A 391 -54.10 71.22 -20.78
N PRO A 392 -54.41 71.56 -19.52
CA PRO A 392 -55.46 72.53 -19.22
C PRO A 392 -54.94 73.97 -19.41
N GLN A 393 -55.82 74.79 -19.99
CA GLN A 393 -55.70 76.23 -20.17
C GLN A 393 -55.91 76.96 -18.83
N PHE A 394 -54.99 77.85 -18.45
CA PHE A 394 -55.18 79.31 -18.41
C PHE A 394 -53.85 80.00 -18.09
#